data_AF-A0A966KBF1-F1
#
_entry.id   AF-A0A966KBF1-F1
#
_cell.length_a   1.000
_cell.length_b   1.000
_cell.length_c   1.000
_cell.angle_alpha   90.00
_cell.angle_beta   90.00
_cell.angle_gamma   90.00
#
_symmetry.space_group_name_H-M   'P 1'
#
loop_
_entity.id
_entity.type
_entity.pdbx_description
1 polymer ?
#
loop_
_entity_poly.entity_id
_entity_poly.type
_entity_poly.pdbx_seq_one_letter_code
_entity_poly.pdbx_strand_id
1 'polypeptide(L)'
;MSCNTVTFKRGTSFAGTVTYTPDAGGPANLLTTTVTSTIVDSQWNEYPLTINMAVNGLSFVATYSDSSDWALGVAKWDIKFNYGGSIFFSDTMRLDVIAQVTE
;
A
#
# COMPACT_ATOMS: atom_id res chain seq x y z
N MET A 1 5.80 3.20 18.04
CA MET A 1 5.40 2.58 16.76
C MET A 1 4.90 1.16 17.05
N SER A 2 3.58 0.99 17.19
CA SER A 2 2.99 -0.35 17.17
C SER A 2 2.98 -0.83 15.73
N CYS A 3 3.65 -1.95 15.44
CA CYS A 3 3.51 -2.61 14.16
C CYS A 3 2.08 -3.18 14.08
N ASN A 4 1.19 -2.48 13.40
CA ASN A 4 -0.17 -2.95 13.17
C ASN A 4 -0.11 -4.07 12.14
N THR A 5 0.01 -5.31 12.60
CA THR A 5 -0.12 -6.50 11.74
C THR A 5 -1.60 -6.73 11.49
N VAL A 6 -1.99 -6.82 10.22
CA VAL A 6 -3.36 -7.15 9.82
C VAL A 6 -3.37 -8.53 9.20
N THR A 7 -4.28 -9.40 9.65
CA THR A 7 -4.50 -10.70 9.01
C THR A 7 -5.27 -10.53 7.70
N PHE A 8 -4.74 -11.09 6.62
CA PHE A 8 -5.29 -10.99 5.27
C PHE A 8 -5.49 -12.39 4.69
N LYS A 9 -6.70 -12.68 4.19
CA LYS A 9 -6.97 -13.97 3.53
C LYS A 9 -6.50 -13.91 2.09
N ARG A 10 -5.69 -14.88 1.69
CA ARG A 10 -5.30 -15.07 0.28
C ARG A 10 -6.53 -15.36 -0.58
N GLY A 11 -6.52 -14.88 -1.83
CA GLY A 11 -7.61 -15.10 -2.80
C GLY A 11 -8.67 -14.00 -2.80
N THR A 12 -8.46 -12.92 -2.04
CA THR A 12 -9.33 -11.75 -2.06
C THR A 12 -8.64 -10.54 -2.70
N SER A 13 -9.42 -9.51 -2.99
CA SER A 13 -8.87 -8.20 -3.33
C SER A 13 -8.30 -7.50 -2.08
N PHE A 14 -7.27 -6.67 -2.29
CA PHE A 14 -6.72 -5.77 -1.29
C PHE A 14 -7.13 -4.33 -1.62
N ALA A 15 -7.49 -3.56 -0.59
CA ALA A 15 -7.72 -2.12 -0.69
C ALA A 15 -7.24 -1.41 0.58
N GLY A 16 -6.22 -0.58 0.45
CA GLY A 16 -5.69 0.27 1.53
C GLY A 16 -6.00 1.74 1.26
N THR A 17 -6.78 2.37 2.14
CA THR A 17 -7.03 3.82 2.07
C THR A 17 -5.96 4.56 2.86
N VAL A 18 -5.35 5.55 2.23
CA VAL A 18 -4.32 6.40 2.84
C VAL A 18 -4.78 7.84 2.80
N THR A 19 -4.73 8.50 3.95
CA THR A 19 -4.96 9.93 4.07
C THR A 19 -3.62 10.65 4.11
N TYR A 20 -3.45 11.63 3.25
CA TYR A 20 -2.31 12.53 3.25
C TYR A 20 -2.63 13.75 4.11
N THR A 21 -1.81 13.97 5.14
CA THR A 21 -1.85 15.18 5.96
C THR A 21 -0.64 16.03 5.56
N PRO A 22 -0.84 17.21 4.94
CA PRO A 22 0.27 18.08 4.60
C PRO A 22 1.03 18.57 5.83
N ASP A 23 2.34 18.40 5.83
CA ASP A 23 3.22 19.00 6.84
C ASP A 23 3.56 20.45 6.46
N ALA A 24 3.94 21.25 7.45
CA ALA A 24 4.38 22.62 7.22
C ALA A 24 5.61 22.66 6.29
N GLY A 25 5.46 23.32 5.13
CA GLY A 25 6.50 23.41 4.09
C GLY A 25 6.49 22.26 3.07
N GLY A 26 5.62 21.26 3.23
CA GLY A 26 5.39 20.22 2.24
C GLY A 26 4.38 20.62 1.14
N PRO A 27 4.13 19.75 0.16
CA PRO A 27 3.09 19.95 -0.85
C PRO A 27 1.71 20.07 -0.19
N ALA A 28 0.89 21.01 -0.66
CA ALA A 28 -0.48 21.16 -0.16
C ALA A 28 -1.38 19.94 -0.51
N ASN A 29 -1.03 19.21 -1.56
CA ASN A 29 -1.69 17.98 -2.00
C ASN A 29 -0.74 17.13 -2.85
N LEU A 30 -1.15 15.91 -3.17
CA LEU A 30 -0.39 14.94 -3.96
C LEU A 30 -0.71 14.95 -5.46
N LEU A 31 -1.46 15.94 -5.98
CA LEU A 31 -1.92 15.92 -7.38
C LEU A 31 -0.77 15.99 -8.40
N THR A 32 0.36 16.57 -8.02
CA THR A 32 1.59 16.64 -8.83
C THR A 32 2.65 15.62 -8.39
N THR A 33 2.34 14.81 -7.38
CA THR A 33 3.22 13.79 -6.82
C THR A 33 2.94 12.46 -7.47
N THR A 34 3.97 11.78 -7.99
CA THR A 34 3.81 10.40 -8.42
C THR A 34 3.79 9.50 -7.18
N VAL A 35 2.64 8.89 -6.91
CA VAL A 35 2.47 7.92 -5.82
C VAL A 35 2.52 6.52 -6.41
N THR A 36 3.41 5.69 -5.87
CA THR A 36 3.56 4.28 -6.22
C THR A 36 3.48 3.45 -4.96
N SER A 37 2.92 2.25 -5.04
CA SER A 37 2.84 1.37 -3.89
C SER A 37 3.01 -0.08 -4.29
N THR A 38 3.56 -0.89 -3.39
CA THR A 38 3.93 -2.27 -3.68
C THR A 38 3.78 -3.12 -2.44
N ILE A 39 3.26 -4.33 -2.63
CA ILE A 39 3.26 -5.39 -1.62
C ILE A 39 4.34 -6.39 -2.00
N VAL A 40 5.14 -6.79 -1.02
CA VAL A 40 6.15 -7.83 -1.16
C VAL A 40 5.77 -8.98 -0.25
N ASP A 41 5.57 -10.18 -0.79
CA ASP A 41 5.20 -11.34 0.02
C ASP A 41 6.39 -11.97 0.77
N SER A 42 6.14 -13.09 1.46
CA SER A 42 7.16 -13.83 2.21
C SER A 42 8.23 -14.49 1.33
N GLN A 43 7.98 -14.61 0.02
CA GLN A 43 8.89 -15.17 -0.98
C GLN A 43 9.60 -14.09 -1.81
N TRP A 44 9.41 -12.81 -1.47
CA TRP A 44 9.96 -11.66 -2.21
C TRP A 44 9.35 -11.43 -3.60
N ASN A 45 8.15 -11.94 -3.85
CA ASN A 45 7.39 -11.55 -5.04
C ASN A 45 6.81 -10.16 -4.83
N GLU A 46 6.95 -9.30 -5.85
CA GLU A 46 6.47 -7.92 -5.82
C GLU A 46 5.12 -7.79 -6.55
N TYR A 47 4.17 -7.15 -5.89
CA TYR A 47 2.82 -6.91 -6.39
C TYR A 47 2.56 -5.39 -6.41
N PRO A 48 2.81 -4.72 -7.55
CA PRO A 48 2.55 -3.29 -7.67
C PRO A 48 1.05 -3.03 -7.58
N LEU A 49 0.67 -2.05 -6.75
CA LEU A 49 -0.72 -1.68 -6.51
C LEU A 49 -1.18 -0.59 -7.47
N THR A 50 -2.46 -0.62 -7.81
CA THR A 50 -3.10 0.47 -8.54
C THR A 50 -3.46 1.58 -7.55
N ILE A 51 -3.03 2.82 -7.84
CA ILE A 51 -3.36 3.99 -7.02
C ILE A 51 -4.55 4.73 -7.64
N ASN A 52 -5.62 4.89 -6.88
CA ASN A 52 -6.74 5.76 -7.23
C ASN A 52 -6.74 7.00 -6.33
N MET A 53 -6.28 8.12 -6.86
CA MET A 53 -6.14 9.39 -6.14
C MET A 53 -7.49 10.11 -6.01
N ALA A 54 -7.80 10.61 -4.82
CA ALA A 54 -8.96 11.48 -4.64
C ALA A 54 -8.76 12.81 -5.39
N VAL A 55 -9.85 13.43 -5.85
CA VAL A 55 -9.81 14.66 -6.65
C VAL A 55 -9.09 15.82 -5.94
N ASN A 56 -9.12 15.84 -4.61
CA ASN A 56 -8.43 16.86 -3.80
C ASN A 56 -6.95 16.55 -3.57
N GLY A 57 -6.46 15.34 -3.92
CA GLY A 57 -5.09 14.89 -3.69
C GLY A 57 -4.70 14.75 -2.22
N LEU A 58 -5.69 14.65 -1.31
CA LEU A 58 -5.48 14.48 0.14
C LEU A 58 -5.71 13.05 0.61
N SER A 59 -6.09 12.16 -0.29
CA SER A 59 -6.18 10.73 -0.02
C SER A 59 -6.09 9.93 -1.30
N PHE A 60 -5.76 8.66 -1.18
CA PHE A 60 -5.82 7.71 -2.28
C PHE A 60 -6.16 6.31 -1.75
N VAL A 61 -6.63 5.46 -2.63
CA VAL A 61 -6.84 4.04 -2.36
C VAL A 61 -5.84 3.25 -3.21
N ALA A 62 -5.02 2.43 -2.55
CA ALA A 62 -4.14 1.47 -3.20
C ALA A 62 -4.84 0.11 -3.29
N THR A 63 -5.00 -0.44 -4.50
CA THR A 63 -5.76 -1.68 -4.71
C THR A 63 -4.97 -2.76 -5.44
N TYR A 64 -5.27 -4.02 -5.10
CA TYR A 64 -4.88 -5.22 -5.83
C TYR A 64 -6.09 -6.12 -6.04
N SER A 65 -6.32 -6.62 -7.25
CA SER A 65 -7.57 -7.30 -7.59
C SER A 65 -7.64 -8.74 -7.09
N ASP A 66 -6.54 -9.48 -7.15
CA ASP A 66 -6.54 -10.92 -6.86
C ASP A 66 -5.23 -11.36 -6.23
N SER A 67 -5.28 -11.72 -4.95
CA SER A 67 -4.13 -12.19 -4.18
C SER A 67 -3.94 -13.72 -4.21
N SER A 68 -4.62 -14.46 -5.08
CA SER A 68 -4.58 -15.94 -5.11
C SER A 68 -3.16 -16.52 -5.19
N ASP A 69 -2.26 -15.82 -5.87
CA ASP A 69 -0.87 -16.24 -6.09
C ASP A 69 0.10 -15.79 -4.98
N TRP A 70 -0.38 -15.08 -3.96
CA TRP A 70 0.50 -14.60 -2.89
C TRP A 70 1.02 -15.75 -2.03
N ALA A 71 2.31 -15.72 -1.69
CA ALA A 71 2.86 -16.65 -0.71
C ALA A 71 2.24 -16.41 0.68
N LEU A 72 2.03 -17.51 1.42
CA LEU A 72 1.54 -17.45 2.80
C LEU A 72 2.62 -16.88 3.74
N GLY A 73 2.20 -16.24 4.81
CA GLY A 73 3.06 -15.62 5.82
C GLY A 73 3.11 -14.08 5.71
N VAL A 74 4.15 -13.48 6.28
CA VAL A 74 4.21 -12.02 6.44
C VAL A 74 4.61 -11.34 5.13
N ALA A 75 3.66 -10.66 4.52
CA ALA A 75 3.88 -9.69 3.47
C ALA A 75 4.13 -8.29 4.04
N LYS A 76 4.82 -7.45 3.27
CA LYS A 76 5.17 -6.06 3.60
C LYS A 76 4.55 -5.14 2.56
N TRP A 77 3.88 -4.10 3.01
CA TRP A 77 3.28 -3.10 2.16
C TRP A 77 4.00 -1.77 2.37
N ASP A 78 4.43 -1.14 1.28
CA ASP A 78 5.06 0.18 1.32
C ASP A 78 4.53 1.11 0.22
N ILE A 79 4.67 2.41 0.46
CA ILE A 79 4.25 3.49 -0.43
C ILE A 79 5.42 4.43 -0.62
N LYS A 80 5.66 4.78 -1.88
CA LYS A 80 6.68 5.72 -2.31
C LYS A 80 6.04 6.94 -2.96
N PHE A 81 6.45 8.11 -2.51
CA PHE A 81 6.06 9.41 -3.04
C PHE A 81 7.26 10.03 -3.77
N ASN A 82 7.07 10.43 -5.03
CA ASN A 82 8.06 11.20 -5.77
C ASN A 82 7.51 12.61 -6.07
N TYR A 83 8.08 13.61 -5.42
CA TYR A 83 7.71 15.01 -5.57
C TYR A 83 8.93 15.82 -6.01
N GLY A 84 8.90 16.36 -7.23
CA GLY A 84 9.97 17.23 -7.74
C GLY A 84 11.36 16.58 -7.78
N GLY A 85 11.43 15.24 -7.88
CA GLY A 85 12.69 14.48 -7.84
C GLY A 85 13.11 14.02 -6.44
N SER A 86 12.46 14.52 -5.38
CA SER A 86 12.65 14.03 -4.02
C SER A 86 11.75 12.82 -3.76
N ILE A 87 12.35 11.74 -3.26
CA ILE A 87 11.65 10.49 -2.96
C ILE A 87 11.46 10.36 -1.45
N PHE A 88 10.22 10.10 -1.04
CA PHE A 88 9.84 9.81 0.35
C PHE A 88 9.16 8.44 0.42
N PHE A 89 9.42 7.70 1.49
CA PHE A 89 8.80 6.41 1.77
C PHE A 89 7.91 6.54 3.01
N SER A 90 6.75 5.87 2.99
CA SER A 90 5.87 5.77 4.15
C SER A 90 6.39 4.76 5.18
N ASP A 91 5.72 4.69 6.34
CA ASP A 91 5.89 3.56 7.24
C ASP A 91 5.43 2.26 6.58
N THR A 92 6.28 1.22 6.64
CA THR A 92 5.96 -0.11 6.11
C THR A 92 4.93 -0.81 6.97
N MET A 93 3.80 -1.21 6.38
CA MET A 93 2.78 -2.04 7.03
C MET A 93 3.08 -3.53 6.85
N ARG A 94 2.65 -4.37 7.81
CA ARG A 94 2.78 -5.83 7.73
C ARG A 94 1.40 -6.48 7.58
N LEU A 95 1.31 -7.39 6.63
CA LEU A 95 0.12 -8.17 6.31
C LEU A 95 0.44 -9.64 6.57
N ASP A 96 -0.29 -10.29 7.46
CA ASP A 96 -0.15 -11.72 7.69
C ASP A 96 -1.08 -12.48 6.74
N VAL A 97 -0.53 -13.00 5.65
CA VAL A 97 -1.26 -13.67 4.58
C VAL A 97 -1.53 -15.12 4.99
N ILE A 98 -2.80 -15.44 5.21
CA ILE A 98 -3.24 -16.77 5.61
C ILE A 98 -4.03 -17.46 4.51
N ALA A 99 -4.04 -18.79 4.53
CA ALA A 99 -4.81 -19.58 3.58
C ALA A 99 -6.32 -19.34 3.76
N GLN A 100 -7.05 -19.28 2.65
CA GLN A 100 -8.50 -19.38 2.67
C GLN A 100 -8.89 -20.84 2.96
N VAL A 101 -9.67 -21.03 4.03
CA VAL A 101 -10.09 -22.37 4.50
C VAL A 101 -11.43 -22.81 3.90
N THR A 102 -12.23 -21.86 3.41
CA THR A 102 -13.55 -22.09 2.83
C THR A 102 -13.51 -21.78 1.33
N GLU A 103 -13.74 -22.78 0.50
CA GLU A 103 -13.98 -22.64 -0.94
C GLU A 103 -15.34 -21.98 -1.23
#